data_AF-A0A935CXI7-F1
#
_entry.id   AF-A0A935CXI7-F1
#
_cell.length_a   1.000
_cell.length_b   1.000
_cell.length_c   1.000
_cell.angle_alpha   90.00
_cell.angle_beta   90.00
_cell.angle_gamma   90.00
#
_symmetry.space_group_name_H-M   'P 1'
#
loop_
_entity.id
_entity.type
_entity.pdbx_description
1 polymer ?
#
loop_
_entity_poly.entity_id
_entity_poly.type
_entity_poly.pdbx_seq_one_letter_code
_entity_poly.pdbx_strand_id
1 'polypeptide(L)'
;MENNSRDTIEINENEVFNKDNLNKIREYINEKSKEQSAAEKIELEILAIKFKMEDYINESSSKKEMQIFDFVKLYLKTLNIRQKKLATVFEMQDSNLYKYLKGERKLNVDIVFKLSSFSNTQPELWYYIQTRNELNAVLKEKDRLNSYKKYSYKNLV
;
A
#
# COMPACT_ATOMS: atom_id res chain seq x y z
N MET A 1 -8.23 22.02 -52.21
CA MET A 1 -7.67 21.12 -51.19
C MET A 1 -7.13 22.01 -50.08
N GLU A 2 -7.98 22.33 -49.11
CA GLU A 2 -7.58 23.13 -47.94
C GLU A 2 -6.88 22.21 -46.94
N ASN A 3 -5.59 22.47 -46.71
CA ASN A 3 -4.77 21.75 -45.76
C ASN A 3 -5.03 22.35 -44.37
N ASN A 4 -5.87 21.67 -43.59
CA ASN A 4 -6.17 22.05 -42.21
C ASN A 4 -5.06 21.51 -41.30
N SER A 5 -3.93 22.24 -41.23
CA SER A 5 -2.89 21.99 -40.23
C SER A 5 -3.47 22.32 -38.86
N ARG A 6 -3.84 21.28 -38.10
CA ARG A 6 -4.13 21.42 -36.68
C ARG A 6 -2.83 21.76 -35.99
N ASP A 7 -2.66 23.02 -35.59
CA ASP A 7 -1.60 23.44 -34.69
C ASP A 7 -1.72 22.64 -33.39
N THR A 8 -0.83 21.65 -33.22
CA THR A 8 -0.68 20.97 -31.95
C THR A 8 0.08 21.92 -31.02
N ILE A 9 -0.60 22.45 -30.01
CA ILE A 9 0.03 23.17 -28.91
C ILE A 9 0.87 22.14 -28.14
N GLU A 10 2.18 22.13 -28.36
CA GLU A 10 3.10 21.36 -27.51
C GLU A 10 3.13 22.00 -26.13
N ILE A 11 2.59 21.28 -25.14
CA ILE A 11 2.60 21.71 -23.75
C ILE A 11 3.99 21.44 -23.18
N ASN A 12 4.71 22.51 -22.80
CA ASN A 12 6.02 22.40 -22.16
C ASN A 12 5.86 22.01 -20.69
N GLU A 13 6.40 20.84 -20.31
CA GLU A 13 6.35 20.30 -18.95
C GLU A 13 6.88 21.30 -17.90
N ASN A 14 7.96 22.03 -18.22
CA ASN A 14 8.58 22.98 -17.30
C ASN A 14 7.71 24.23 -17.05
N GLU A 15 6.86 24.59 -18.02
CA GLU A 15 5.90 25.68 -17.84
C GLU A 15 4.70 25.24 -17.01
N VAL A 16 4.28 23.97 -17.12
CA VAL A 16 3.18 23.42 -16.31
C VAL A 16 3.61 23.21 -14.86
N PHE A 17 4.77 22.60 -14.62
CA PHE A 17 5.24 22.22 -13.28
C PHE A 17 6.15 23.27 -12.61
N ASN A 18 6.01 24.54 -12.98
CA ASN A 18 6.72 25.62 -12.31
C ASN A 18 6.20 25.86 -10.87
N LYS A 19 7.02 26.52 -10.04
CA LYS A 19 6.73 26.76 -8.63
C LYS A 19 5.41 27.51 -8.40
N ASP A 20 5.08 28.47 -9.25
CA ASP A 20 3.88 29.31 -9.09
C ASP A 20 2.61 28.51 -9.40
N ASN A 21 2.63 27.69 -10.44
CA ASN A 21 1.53 26.77 -10.77
C ASN A 21 1.34 25.71 -9.68
N LEU A 22 2.43 25.14 -9.14
CA LEU A 22 2.35 24.22 -8.00
C LEU A 22 1.76 24.88 -6.76
N ASN A 23 2.06 26.16 -6.51
CA ASN A 23 1.45 26.91 -5.41
C ASN A 23 -0.04 27.15 -5.64
N LYS A 24 -0.46 27.55 -6.85
CA LYS A 24 -1.89 27.71 -7.20
C LYS A 24 -2.66 26.40 -7.02
N ILE A 25 -2.08 25.27 -7.44
CA ILE A 25 -2.69 23.95 -7.25
C ILE A 25 -2.84 23.64 -5.75
N ARG A 26 -1.81 23.90 -4.94
CA ARG A 26 -1.89 23.72 -3.47
C ARG A 26 -2.96 24.59 -2.84
N GLU A 27 -3.05 25.85 -3.24
CA GLU A 27 -4.08 26.79 -2.76
C GLU A 27 -5.48 26.28 -3.09
N TYR A 28 -5.71 25.88 -4.34
CA TYR A 28 -6.98 25.30 -4.78
C TYR A 28 -7.34 24.00 -4.01
N ILE A 29 -6.38 23.10 -3.82
CA ILE A 29 -6.57 21.88 -3.02
C ILE A 29 -6.96 22.25 -1.57
N ASN A 30 -6.28 23.24 -0.98
CA ASN A 30 -6.58 23.69 0.39
C ASN A 30 -7.98 24.32 0.49
N GLU A 31 -8.41 25.09 -0.50
CA GLU A 31 -9.77 25.63 -0.56
C GLU A 31 -10.80 24.51 -0.64
N LYS A 32 -10.62 23.55 -1.56
CA LYS A 32 -11.53 22.41 -1.71
C LYS A 32 -11.56 21.48 -0.51
N SER A 33 -10.43 21.28 0.16
CA SER A 33 -10.38 20.51 1.41
C SER A 33 -11.21 21.14 2.55
N LYS A 34 -11.38 22.47 2.56
CA LYS A 34 -12.24 23.14 3.55
C LYS A 34 -13.74 22.87 3.33
N GLU A 35 -14.14 22.65 2.08
CA GLU A 35 -15.54 22.36 1.70
C GLU A 35 -15.96 20.91 2.02
N GLN A 36 -14.99 19.99 2.18
CA GLN A 36 -15.26 18.58 2.43
C GLN A 36 -15.82 18.30 3.83
N SER A 37 -16.82 17.43 3.87
CA SER A 37 -17.34 16.81 5.09
C SER A 37 -16.29 15.92 5.77
N ALA A 38 -16.54 15.58 7.03
CA ALA A 38 -15.68 14.67 7.78
C ALA A 38 -15.62 13.26 7.16
N ALA A 39 -16.72 12.79 6.58
CA ALA A 39 -16.78 11.48 5.93
C ALA A 39 -15.93 11.44 4.65
N GLU A 40 -16.05 12.46 3.79
CA GLU A 40 -15.25 12.57 2.57
C GLU A 40 -13.74 12.65 2.86
N LYS A 41 -13.36 13.35 3.95
CA LYS A 41 -11.96 13.39 4.41
C LYS A 41 -11.46 12.00 4.81
N ILE A 42 -12.28 11.23 5.51
CA ILE A 42 -11.94 9.85 5.89
C ILE A 42 -11.79 8.97 4.65
N GLU A 43 -12.71 9.05 3.69
CA GLU A 43 -12.63 8.29 2.44
C GLU A 43 -11.37 8.61 1.64
N LEU A 44 -11.01 9.90 1.56
CA LEU A 44 -9.78 10.33 0.89
C LEU A 44 -8.53 9.79 1.59
N GLU A 45 -8.49 9.82 2.92
CA GLU A 45 -7.38 9.25 3.70
C GLU A 45 -7.30 7.72 3.54
N ILE A 46 -8.43 7.02 3.51
CA ILE A 46 -8.49 5.57 3.21
C ILE A 46 -7.93 5.28 1.82
N LEU A 47 -8.29 6.09 0.82
CA LEU A 47 -7.78 5.98 -0.54
C LEU A 47 -6.26 6.24 -0.60
N ALA A 48 -5.77 7.24 0.14
CA ALA A 48 -4.34 7.52 0.25
C ALA A 48 -3.56 6.34 0.86
N ILE A 49 -4.13 5.64 1.84
CA ILE A 49 -3.52 4.43 2.40
C ILE A 49 -3.46 3.31 1.35
N LYS A 50 -4.49 3.14 0.53
CA LYS A 50 -4.49 2.17 -0.57
C LYS A 50 -3.37 2.44 -1.57
N PHE A 51 -3.22 3.68 -2.04
CA PHE A 51 -2.12 4.04 -2.94
C PHE A 51 -0.76 3.79 -2.29
N LYS A 52 -0.62 4.09 -1.00
CA LYS A 52 0.60 3.77 -0.26
C LYS A 52 0.91 2.28 -0.19
N MET A 53 -0.11 1.42 -0.11
CA MET A 53 0.07 -0.03 -0.17
C MET A 53 0.53 -0.47 -1.57
N GLU A 54 -0.06 0.10 -2.62
CA GLU A 54 0.31 -0.19 -4.01
C GLU A 54 1.75 0.27 -4.32
N ASP A 55 2.12 1.49 -3.93
CA ASP A 55 3.48 2.01 -4.03
C ASP A 55 4.45 1.11 -3.27
N TYR A 56 4.09 0.76 -2.03
CA TYR A 56 4.89 -0.18 -1.25
C TYR A 56 5.01 -1.52 -1.95
N ILE A 57 4.04 -2.04 -2.69
CA ILE A 57 4.20 -3.32 -3.39
C ILE A 57 5.12 -3.18 -4.60
N ASN A 58 5.00 -2.08 -5.34
CA ASN A 58 5.64 -1.87 -6.64
C ASN A 58 7.09 -1.37 -6.55
N GLU A 59 7.48 -0.68 -5.47
CA GLU A 59 8.83 -0.14 -5.32
C GLU A 59 9.88 -1.24 -5.15
N SER A 60 10.83 -1.39 -6.07
CA SER A 60 11.89 -2.40 -5.98
C SER A 60 12.84 -2.23 -4.78
N SER A 61 12.90 -1.03 -4.18
CA SER A 61 13.77 -0.71 -3.05
C SER A 61 13.12 0.29 -2.10
N SER A 62 12.07 -0.11 -1.39
CA SER A 62 11.53 0.73 -0.30
C SER A 62 12.60 0.87 0.80
N LYS A 63 12.98 2.11 1.15
CA LYS A 63 14.00 2.40 2.19
C LYS A 63 13.64 1.83 3.57
N LYS A 64 12.36 1.55 3.81
CA LYS A 64 11.85 0.98 5.06
C LYS A 64 10.82 -0.10 4.76
N GLU A 65 11.07 -1.29 5.27
CA GLU A 65 10.11 -2.40 5.23
C GLU A 65 8.90 -2.06 6.11
N MET A 66 7.70 -2.23 5.56
CA MET A 66 6.43 -2.04 6.28
C MET A 66 5.73 -3.38 6.44
N GLN A 67 5.30 -3.69 7.66
CA GLN A 67 4.50 -4.88 7.95
C GLN A 67 3.02 -4.60 7.75
N ILE A 68 2.20 -5.65 7.62
CA ILE A 68 0.74 -5.55 7.58
C ILE A 68 0.22 -4.67 8.73
N PHE A 69 0.76 -4.86 9.93
CA PHE A 69 0.41 -4.06 11.11
C PHE A 69 0.61 -2.56 10.91
N ASP A 70 1.64 -2.15 10.17
CA ASP A 70 1.93 -0.73 9.95
C ASP A 70 0.87 -0.09 9.05
N PHE A 71 0.38 -0.80 8.04
CA PHE A 71 -0.76 -0.33 7.23
C PHE A 71 -2.06 -0.31 8.02
N VAL A 72 -2.35 -1.36 8.81
CA VAL A 72 -3.55 -1.38 9.67
C VAL A 72 -3.54 -0.23 10.67
N LYS A 73 -2.39 0.15 11.24
CA LYS A 73 -2.31 1.34 12.09
C LYS A 73 -2.70 2.63 11.41
N LEU A 74 -2.45 2.77 10.10
CA LEU A 74 -2.87 3.95 9.35
C LEU A 74 -4.41 4.01 9.33
N TYR A 75 -5.08 2.91 8.99
CA TYR A 75 -6.55 2.83 9.03
C TYR A 75 -7.12 3.10 10.43
N LEU A 76 -6.54 2.49 11.48
CA LEU A 76 -6.98 2.70 12.87
C LEU A 76 -6.86 4.18 13.28
N LYS A 77 -5.78 4.86 12.86
CA LYS A 77 -5.57 6.28 13.12
C LYS A 77 -6.59 7.13 12.37
N THR A 78 -6.78 6.89 11.08
CA THR A 78 -7.73 7.62 10.23
C THR A 78 -9.17 7.50 10.75
N LEU A 79 -9.57 6.31 11.20
CA LEU A 79 -10.90 6.05 11.74
C LEU A 79 -11.04 6.41 13.23
N ASN A 80 -9.96 6.83 13.88
CA ASN A 80 -9.90 7.09 15.32
C ASN A 80 -10.42 5.92 16.19
N ILE A 81 -10.04 4.70 15.83
CA ILE A 81 -10.39 3.47 16.56
C ILE A 81 -9.17 2.75 17.09
N ARG A 82 -9.35 1.95 18.14
CA ARG A 82 -8.30 1.09 18.70
C ARG A 82 -8.36 -0.30 18.05
N GLN A 83 -7.23 -1.01 18.04
CA GLN A 83 -7.14 -2.39 17.53
C GLN A 83 -8.18 -3.32 18.16
N LYS A 84 -8.47 -3.17 19.47
CA LYS A 84 -9.52 -3.94 20.15
C LYS A 84 -10.89 -3.82 19.46
N LYS A 85 -11.25 -2.65 18.94
CA LYS A 85 -12.50 -2.44 18.21
C LYS A 85 -12.48 -3.18 16.87
N LEU A 86 -11.35 -3.16 16.16
CA LEU A 86 -11.16 -3.93 14.93
C LEU A 86 -11.26 -5.44 15.19
N ALA A 87 -10.65 -5.93 16.27
CA ALA A 87 -10.74 -7.33 16.68
C ALA A 87 -12.20 -7.76 16.93
N THR A 88 -13.00 -6.89 17.58
CA THR A 88 -14.44 -7.12 17.73
C THR A 88 -15.16 -7.19 16.38
N VAL A 89 -14.87 -6.29 15.44
CA VAL A 89 -15.44 -6.32 14.08
C VAL A 89 -15.04 -7.59 13.32
N PHE A 90 -13.83 -8.09 13.54
CA PHE A 90 -13.33 -9.33 12.92
C PHE A 90 -13.79 -10.59 13.65
N GLU A 91 -14.61 -10.44 14.69
CA GLU A 91 -15.13 -11.53 15.52
C GLU A 91 -14.03 -12.43 16.07
N MET A 92 -12.92 -11.81 16.50
CA MET A 92 -11.75 -12.55 16.98
C MET A 92 -11.10 -11.90 18.20
N GLN A 93 -10.30 -12.69 18.92
CA GLN A 93 -9.52 -12.20 20.05
C GLN A 93 -8.45 -11.22 19.57
N ASP A 94 -8.24 -10.13 20.32
CA ASP A 94 -7.25 -9.09 19.98
C ASP A 94 -5.83 -9.66 19.86
N SER A 95 -5.47 -10.60 20.75
CA SER A 95 -4.19 -11.31 20.69
C SER A 95 -4.06 -12.20 19.44
N ASN A 96 -5.16 -12.77 18.95
CA ASN A 96 -5.18 -13.56 17.72
C ASN A 96 -4.98 -12.64 16.50
N LEU A 97 -5.74 -11.53 16.43
CA LEU A 97 -5.59 -10.53 15.37
C LEU A 97 -4.16 -10.00 15.32
N TYR A 98 -3.60 -9.63 16.47
CA TYR A 98 -2.25 -9.08 16.57
C TYR A 98 -1.20 -10.00 15.95
N LYS A 99 -1.30 -11.33 16.15
CA LYS A 99 -0.38 -12.31 15.57
C LYS A 99 -0.40 -12.33 14.04
N TYR A 100 -1.58 -12.18 13.42
CA TYR A 100 -1.69 -12.03 11.96
C TYR A 100 -1.08 -10.70 11.50
N LEU A 101 -1.44 -9.60 12.16
CA LEU A 101 -0.97 -8.27 11.75
C LEU A 101 0.56 -8.14 11.85
N LYS A 102 1.18 -8.74 12.86
CA LYS A 102 2.63 -8.77 13.04
C LYS A 102 3.37 -9.76 12.15
N GLY A 103 2.66 -10.61 11.41
CA GLY A 103 3.26 -11.64 10.56
C GLY A 103 3.76 -12.88 11.31
N GLU A 104 3.43 -13.03 12.60
CA GLU A 104 3.66 -14.28 13.35
C GLU A 104 2.78 -15.41 12.81
N ARG A 105 1.63 -15.07 12.23
CA ARG A 105 0.76 -15.99 11.48
C ARG A 105 0.60 -15.49 10.05
N LYS A 106 0.70 -16.41 9.09
CA LYS A 106 0.40 -16.13 7.69
C LYS A 106 -1.09 -15.83 7.52
N LEU A 107 -1.42 -14.83 6.72
CA LEU A 107 -2.78 -14.50 6.34
C LEU A 107 -3.44 -15.70 5.67
N ASN A 108 -4.62 -16.08 6.18
CA ASN A 108 -5.50 -17.03 5.53
C ASN A 108 -6.64 -16.26 4.82
N VAL A 109 -7.47 -16.98 4.07
CA VAL A 109 -8.56 -16.38 3.28
C VAL A 109 -9.52 -15.56 4.15
N ASP A 110 -9.90 -16.08 5.33
CA ASP A 110 -10.79 -15.37 6.27
C ASP A 110 -10.23 -14.01 6.69
N ILE A 111 -8.96 -13.97 7.13
CA ILE A 111 -8.32 -12.72 7.56
C ILE A 111 -8.15 -11.76 6.39
N VAL A 112 -7.79 -12.25 5.20
CA VAL A 112 -7.67 -11.39 4.01
C VAL A 112 -9.01 -10.77 3.64
N PHE A 113 -10.10 -11.55 3.61
CA PHE A 113 -11.42 -11.01 3.31
C PHE A 113 -11.86 -9.99 4.35
N LYS A 114 -11.64 -10.25 5.65
CA LYS A 114 -11.92 -9.28 6.71
C LYS A 114 -11.12 -7.99 6.55
N LEU A 115 -9.81 -8.09 6.27
CA LEU A 115 -8.95 -6.93 6.02
C LEU A 115 -9.46 -6.14 4.82
N SER A 116 -9.70 -6.80 3.69
CA SER A 116 -10.20 -6.20 2.45
C SER A 116 -11.54 -5.51 2.60
N SER A 117 -12.51 -6.13 3.26
CA SER A 117 -13.81 -5.52 3.53
C SER A 117 -13.68 -4.30 4.43
N PHE A 118 -12.82 -4.36 5.45
CA PHE A 118 -12.57 -3.23 6.35
C PHE A 118 -11.85 -2.06 5.66
N SER A 119 -10.87 -2.34 4.79
CA SER A 119 -10.05 -1.33 4.12
C SER A 119 -10.59 -0.86 2.78
N ASN A 120 -11.67 -1.47 2.28
CA ASN A 120 -12.18 -1.27 0.92
C ASN A 120 -11.09 -1.50 -0.15
N THR A 121 -10.35 -2.62 -0.02
CA THR A 121 -9.27 -2.99 -0.94
C THR A 121 -9.45 -4.41 -1.47
N GLN A 122 -8.82 -4.71 -2.60
CA GLN A 122 -8.79 -6.06 -3.15
C GLN A 122 -8.01 -7.03 -2.23
N PRO A 123 -8.47 -8.29 -2.05
CA PRO A 123 -7.78 -9.34 -1.28
C PRO A 123 -6.29 -9.50 -1.58
N GLU A 124 -5.95 -9.44 -2.86
CA GLU A 124 -4.60 -9.67 -3.38
C GLU A 124 -3.59 -8.67 -2.81
N LEU A 125 -4.03 -7.43 -2.55
CA LEU A 125 -3.17 -6.37 -2.03
C LEU A 125 -2.53 -6.78 -0.68
N TRP A 126 -3.30 -7.44 0.19
CA TRP A 126 -2.80 -7.92 1.49
C TRP A 126 -1.84 -9.09 1.35
N TYR A 127 -2.11 -10.01 0.42
CA TYR A 127 -1.19 -11.09 0.10
C TYR A 127 0.11 -10.56 -0.49
N TYR A 128 0.06 -9.59 -1.40
CA TYR A 128 1.24 -9.01 -2.02
C TYR A 128 2.17 -8.35 -1.00
N ILE A 129 1.63 -7.64 0.00
CA ILE A 129 2.44 -7.10 1.11
C ILE A 129 3.15 -8.24 1.85
N GLN A 130 2.43 -9.31 2.20
CA GLN A 130 3.02 -10.44 2.91
C GLN A 130 4.12 -11.11 2.09
N THR A 131 3.84 -11.44 0.83
CA THR A 131 4.77 -12.09 -0.09
C THR A 131 5.99 -11.23 -0.34
N ARG A 132 5.82 -9.91 -0.53
CA ARG A 132 6.95 -8.98 -0.65
C ARG A 132 7.86 -9.03 0.57
N ASN A 133 7.31 -8.99 1.77
CA ASN A 133 8.09 -9.03 3.00
C ASN A 133 8.84 -10.35 3.16
N GLU A 134 8.19 -11.47 2.82
CA GLU A 134 8.81 -12.79 2.80
C GLU A 134 9.96 -12.88 1.80
N LEU A 135 9.76 -12.37 0.57
CA LEU A 135 10.81 -12.32 -0.45
C LEU A 135 11.98 -11.45 -0.01
N ASN A 136 11.71 -10.31 0.62
CA ASN A 136 12.76 -9.46 1.20
C ASN A 136 13.58 -10.21 2.27
N ALA A 137 12.93 -11.00 3.12
CA ALA A 137 13.63 -11.84 4.10
C ALA A 137 14.51 -12.91 3.42
N VAL A 138 14.02 -13.56 2.35
CA VAL A 138 14.80 -14.52 1.56
C VAL A 138 16.01 -13.84 0.90
N LEU A 139 15.83 -12.65 0.33
CA LEU A 139 16.89 -11.91 -0.34
C LEU A 139 17.99 -11.45 0.64
N LYS A 140 17.65 -11.14 1.89
CA LYS A 140 18.64 -10.84 2.95
C LYS A 140 19.51 -12.06 3.31
N GLU A 141 18.99 -13.27 3.11
CA GLU A 141 19.68 -14.53 3.40
C GLU A 141 20.39 -15.13 2.17
N LYS A 142 20.46 -14.38 1.07
CA LYS A 142 20.95 -14.86 -0.24
C LYS A 142 22.38 -15.42 -0.18
N ASP A 143 23.23 -14.91 0.70
CA ASP A 143 24.61 -15.37 0.86
C ASP A 143 24.69 -16.85 1.29
N ARG A 144 23.65 -17.37 1.95
CA ARG A 144 23.57 -18.77 2.34
C ARG A 144 23.34 -19.71 1.16
N LEU A 145 22.91 -19.21 -0.01
CA LEU A 145 22.55 -20.04 -1.17
C LEU A 145 23.67 -20.99 -1.61
N ASN A 146 24.94 -20.59 -1.46
CA ASN A 146 26.07 -21.44 -1.81
C ASN A 146 26.08 -22.75 -1.01
N SER A 147 25.66 -22.73 0.26
CA SER A 147 25.59 -23.93 1.12
C SER A 147 24.51 -24.92 0.69
N TYR A 148 23.53 -24.48 -0.10
CA TYR A 148 22.42 -25.29 -0.61
C TYR A 148 22.71 -25.94 -1.97
N LYS A 149 23.81 -25.58 -2.66
CA LYS A 149 24.18 -26.20 -3.95
C LYS A 149 24.31 -27.72 -3.89
N LYS A 150 24.63 -28.27 -2.70
CA LYS A 150 24.68 -29.72 -2.45
C LYS A 150 23.35 -30.45 -2.63
N TYR A 151 22.22 -29.73 -2.57
CA TYR A 151 20.89 -30.29 -2.80
C TYR A 151 20.42 -30.17 -4.26
N SER A 152 21.31 -29.78 -5.19
CA SER A 152 20.99 -29.71 -6.61
C SER A 152 20.55 -31.08 -7.14
N TYR A 153 19.51 -31.12 -7.98
CA TYR A 153 19.09 -32.36 -8.67
C TYR A 153 20.24 -32.99 -9.49
N LYS A 154 21.21 -32.18 -9.92
CA LYS A 154 22.42 -32.63 -10.63
C LYS A 154 23.31 -33.57 -9.81
N ASN A 155 23.09 -33.65 -8.49
CA ASN A 155 23.80 -34.61 -7.63
C ASN A 155 23.04 -35.95 -7.52
N LEU A 156 21.88 -36.08 -8.18
CA LEU A 156 21.05 -37.30 -8.21
C LEU A 156 21.08 -38.00 -9.57
N VAL A 157 21.66 -37.36 -10.60
CA VAL A 157 21.76 -37.86 -11.98
C VAL A 157 23.18 -37.81 -12.50
#